data_AF-X1GIR7-F1
#
_entry.id   AF-X1GIR7-F1
#
_cell.length_a   1.000
_cell.length_b   1.000
_cell.length_c   1.000
_cell.angle_alpha   90.00
_cell.angle_beta   90.00
_cell.angle_gamma   90.00
#
_symmetry.space_group_name_H-M   'P 1'
#
loop_
_entity.id
_entity.type
_entity.pdbx_description
1 polymer ?
#
loop_
_entity_poly.entity_id
_entity_poly.type
_entity_poly.pdbx_seq_one_letter_code
_entity_poly.pdbx_strand_id
1 'polypeptide(L)'
;TVDANGIIVIPTGNTLYMADSSGSVIATDIDNYGKIYITGTFTPVGTALLVNDHNSTVIYNGVNQNMWNGQYGKLEVDGGGIKTVMGTVTSATNDVLFINGHIQLGNRNFRLWNLATTTGAANGTGWFVTNAFGGVYKIGVGSSNMLTYDFEVGTSTTSFNRLMVTNDGTTDNYNVRVAPPFDFDSDYPCDALTDTAAVNRTWYINEDVALGSNLT
;
A
#
# COMPACT_ATOMS: atom_id res chain seq x y z
N THR A 1 -10.31 0.41 24.48
CA THR A 1 -9.50 -0.74 24.03
C THR A 1 -10.44 -1.81 23.53
N VAL A 2 -10.19 -2.35 22.34
CA VAL A 2 -10.85 -3.59 21.90
C VAL A 2 -9.93 -4.71 22.35
N ASP A 3 -10.41 -5.60 23.22
CA ASP A 3 -9.62 -6.73 23.71
C ASP A 3 -9.51 -7.83 22.64
N ALA A 4 -8.71 -8.86 22.91
CA ALA A 4 -8.46 -9.99 22.03
C ALA A 4 -9.78 -10.59 21.47
N ASN A 5 -9.87 -10.71 20.14
CA ASN A 5 -11.04 -11.18 19.37
C ASN A 5 -12.27 -10.25 19.34
N GLY A 6 -12.20 -9.04 19.90
CA GLY A 6 -13.27 -8.05 19.72
C GLY A 6 -13.37 -7.60 18.25
N ILE A 7 -14.60 -7.39 17.79
CA ILE A 7 -14.90 -6.84 16.45
C ILE A 7 -15.62 -5.52 16.63
N ILE A 8 -15.05 -4.44 16.11
CA ILE A 8 -15.79 -3.20 15.85
C ILE A 8 -16.27 -3.23 14.40
N VAL A 9 -17.58 -3.13 14.20
CA VAL A 9 -18.19 -2.94 12.87
C VAL A 9 -18.66 -1.50 12.77
N ILE A 10 -18.25 -0.80 11.71
CA ILE A 10 -18.70 0.56 11.39
C ILE A 10 -19.62 0.47 10.16
N PRO A 11 -20.95 0.47 10.33
CA PRO A 11 -21.87 0.32 9.20
C PRO A 11 -21.83 1.51 8.26
N THR A 12 -22.21 1.30 7.01
CA THR A 12 -22.39 2.39 6.03
C THR A 12 -23.26 3.51 6.58
N GLY A 13 -22.85 4.76 6.34
CA GLY A 13 -23.55 5.95 6.83
C GLY A 13 -23.27 6.32 8.29
N ASN A 14 -22.49 5.52 9.03
CA ASN A 14 -22.07 5.85 10.39
C ASN A 14 -20.62 6.35 10.42
N THR A 15 -20.29 7.15 11.42
CA THR A 15 -18.92 7.63 11.68
C THR A 15 -18.49 7.11 13.05
N LEU A 16 -17.36 6.41 13.10
CA LEU A 16 -16.69 6.09 14.36
C LEU A 16 -15.77 7.25 14.73
N TYR A 17 -16.08 7.93 15.83
CA TYR A 17 -15.19 8.91 16.44
C TYR A 17 -14.36 8.21 17.51
N MET A 18 -13.06 8.06 17.26
CA MET A 18 -12.10 7.64 18.29
C MET A 18 -11.32 8.88 18.74
N ALA A 19 -11.60 9.34 19.97
CA ALA A 19 -10.90 10.46 20.58
C ALA A 19 -10.11 9.96 21.80
N ASP A 20 -8.94 10.56 22.03
CA ASP A 20 -8.14 10.37 23.24
C ASP A 20 -8.02 11.72 23.96
N SER A 21 -7.91 11.65 25.29
CA SER A 21 -7.59 12.79 26.13
C SER A 21 -6.20 13.35 25.80
N SER A 22 -6.11 14.67 25.70
CA SER A 22 -4.87 15.38 25.33
C SER A 22 -3.70 15.00 26.25
N GLY A 23 -2.60 14.49 25.69
CA GLY A 23 -1.34 14.25 26.40
C GLY A 23 -0.67 12.91 26.10
N SER A 24 -1.41 11.96 25.51
CA SER A 24 -0.87 10.69 25.01
C SER A 24 -0.63 10.78 23.50
N VAL A 25 0.49 10.25 23.02
CA VAL A 25 0.73 10.05 21.59
C VAL A 25 -0.30 9.03 21.13
N ILE A 26 -1.28 9.47 20.33
CA ILE A 26 -2.42 8.66 19.90
C ILE A 26 -1.93 7.52 19.03
N ALA A 27 -1.69 6.38 19.66
CA ALA A 27 -1.78 5.06 19.09
C ALA A 27 -3.18 4.56 19.44
N THR A 28 -4.12 4.54 18.50
CA THR A 28 -5.25 3.63 18.65
C THR A 28 -4.72 2.23 18.44
N ASP A 29 -4.14 1.68 19.51
CA ASP A 29 -3.56 0.36 19.50
C ASP A 29 -4.66 -0.68 19.41
N ILE A 30 -4.49 -1.60 18.47
CA ILE A 30 -5.33 -2.78 18.32
C ILE A 30 -4.40 -3.93 18.69
N ASP A 31 -4.40 -4.28 19.96
CA ASP A 31 -3.53 -5.33 20.49
C ASP A 31 -4.08 -6.74 20.20
N ASN A 32 -3.24 -7.75 20.44
CA ASN A 32 -3.65 -9.15 20.65
C ASN A 32 -4.59 -9.74 19.58
N TYR A 33 -4.21 -9.64 18.30
CA TYR A 33 -4.97 -10.22 17.17
C TYR A 33 -6.40 -9.66 17.02
N GLY A 34 -6.69 -8.49 17.60
CA GLY A 34 -7.97 -7.80 17.41
C GLY A 34 -8.29 -7.54 15.93
N LYS A 35 -9.56 -7.31 15.61
CA LYS A 35 -9.99 -7.00 14.23
C LYS A 35 -10.86 -5.76 14.19
N ILE A 36 -10.53 -4.81 13.33
CA ILE A 36 -11.43 -3.72 12.95
C ILE A 36 -11.99 -4.01 11.56
N TYR A 37 -13.31 -4.03 11.46
CA TYR A 37 -14.02 -4.29 10.21
C TYR A 37 -14.76 -3.04 9.72
N ILE A 38 -14.25 -2.45 8.65
CA ILE A 38 -14.71 -1.16 8.11
C ILE A 38 -15.49 -1.42 6.81
N THR A 39 -16.81 -1.33 6.85
CA THR A 39 -17.67 -1.42 5.65
C THR A 39 -18.18 -0.06 5.19
N GLY A 40 -18.34 0.89 6.11
CA GLY A 40 -18.74 2.26 5.82
C GLY A 40 -17.59 3.20 5.47
N THR A 41 -17.89 4.50 5.41
CA THR A 41 -16.85 5.53 5.27
C THR A 41 -16.17 5.74 6.62
N PHE A 42 -14.84 5.65 6.64
CA PHE A 42 -14.05 6.08 7.78
C PHE A 42 -13.56 7.51 7.54
N THR A 43 -13.82 8.41 8.50
CA THR A 43 -13.28 9.77 8.48
C THR A 43 -12.52 9.97 9.79
N PRO A 44 -11.18 9.90 9.76
CA PRO A 44 -10.39 10.24 10.93
C PRO A 44 -10.62 11.71 11.27
N VAL A 45 -10.84 12.01 12.55
CA VAL A 45 -10.97 13.39 13.04
C VAL A 45 -9.66 13.77 13.72
N GLY A 46 -9.04 14.86 13.25
CA GLY A 46 -7.75 15.35 13.75
C GLY A 46 -6.53 14.74 13.04
N THR A 47 -5.36 14.89 13.64
CA THR A 47 -4.07 14.35 13.13
C THR A 47 -3.78 12.94 13.62
N ALA A 48 -4.78 12.24 14.16
CA ALA A 48 -4.62 10.93 14.78
C ALA A 48 -4.06 9.92 13.77
N LEU A 49 -2.93 9.32 14.13
CA LEU A 49 -2.33 8.22 13.39
C LEU A 49 -2.87 6.92 13.97
N LEU A 50 -3.30 6.01 13.10
CA LEU A 50 -3.37 4.62 13.52
C LEU A 50 -1.93 4.17 13.84
N VAL A 51 -1.72 3.62 15.02
CA VAL A 51 -0.50 2.88 15.34
C VAL A 51 -0.97 1.50 15.74
N ASN A 52 -0.87 0.60 14.78
CA ASN A 52 -1.11 -0.81 14.98
C ASN A 52 0.16 -1.53 14.54
N ASP A 53 1.03 -1.82 15.49
CA ASP A 53 2.33 -2.48 15.29
C ASP A 53 2.30 -3.98 15.64
N HIS A 54 1.19 -4.48 16.19
CA HIS A 54 0.97 -5.88 16.55
C HIS A 54 0.28 -6.72 15.45
N ASN A 55 0.04 -8.01 15.70
CA ASN A 55 -0.59 -8.96 14.75
C ASN A 55 -2.10 -8.75 14.53
N SER A 56 -2.65 -7.57 14.80
CA SER A 56 -4.07 -7.31 14.62
C SER A 56 -4.39 -6.89 13.18
N THR A 57 -5.65 -7.02 12.80
CA THR A 57 -6.10 -6.84 11.42
C THR A 57 -7.03 -5.65 11.30
N VAL A 58 -6.75 -4.74 10.37
CA VAL A 58 -7.75 -3.79 9.87
C VAL A 58 -8.24 -4.27 8.51
N ILE A 59 -9.55 -4.36 8.37
CA ILE A 59 -10.22 -4.89 7.18
C ILE A 59 -11.06 -3.77 6.57
N TYR A 60 -10.72 -3.37 5.35
CA TYR A 60 -11.54 -2.49 4.54
C TYR A 60 -12.40 -3.33 3.59
N ASN A 61 -13.69 -3.46 3.89
CA ASN A 61 -14.65 -4.25 3.12
C ASN A 61 -15.81 -3.44 2.51
N GLY A 62 -15.67 -2.12 2.42
CA GLY A 62 -16.56 -1.28 1.60
C GLY A 62 -16.04 -1.17 0.17
N VAL A 63 -16.88 -0.77 -0.79
CA VAL A 63 -16.44 -0.64 -2.21
C VAL A 63 -15.36 0.44 -2.35
N ASN A 64 -15.73 1.71 -2.17
CA ASN A 64 -14.79 2.83 -2.21
C ASN A 64 -14.67 3.42 -0.81
N GLN A 65 -13.44 3.48 -0.28
CA GLN A 65 -13.20 3.93 1.08
C GLN A 65 -11.92 4.74 1.18
N ASN A 66 -11.94 5.75 2.04
CA ASN A 66 -10.73 6.42 2.47
C ASN A 66 -10.08 5.60 3.58
N MET A 67 -8.77 5.38 3.47
CA MET A 67 -7.99 4.68 4.48
C MET A 67 -7.60 5.64 5.60
N TRP A 68 -7.66 5.15 6.83
CA TRP A 68 -7.02 5.76 7.99
C TRP A 68 -5.53 5.91 7.71
N ASN A 69 -5.00 7.11 7.89
CA ASN A 69 -3.56 7.33 7.90
C ASN A 69 -2.91 6.68 9.13
N GLY A 70 -1.87 5.88 8.93
CA GLY A 70 -1.10 5.30 10.02
C GLY A 70 -0.45 3.97 9.68
N GLN A 71 0.06 3.30 10.71
CA GLN A 71 0.69 2.01 10.64
C GLN A 71 -0.32 0.89 10.92
N TYR A 72 -0.35 -0.10 10.05
CA TYR A 72 -1.17 -1.29 10.13
C TYR A 72 -0.30 -2.50 10.49
N GLY A 73 -0.81 -3.36 11.37
CA GLY A 73 -0.22 -4.67 11.63
C GLY A 73 -0.40 -5.55 10.41
N LYS A 74 -1.63 -6.05 10.28
CA LYS A 74 -2.18 -6.63 9.05
C LYS A 74 -3.26 -5.72 8.47
N LEU A 75 -3.23 -5.56 7.15
CA LEU A 75 -4.25 -4.85 6.38
C LEU A 75 -4.92 -5.83 5.41
N GLU A 76 -6.24 -5.93 5.44
CA GLU A 76 -7.02 -6.69 4.45
C GLU A 76 -7.85 -5.74 3.58
N VAL A 77 -7.75 -5.94 2.27
CA VAL A 77 -8.45 -5.16 1.24
C VAL A 77 -9.45 -6.05 0.53
N ASP A 78 -10.72 -5.82 0.80
CA ASP A 78 -11.85 -6.59 0.31
C ASP A 78 -12.99 -5.65 -0.14
N GLY A 79 -14.14 -6.22 -0.54
CA GLY A 79 -15.36 -5.48 -0.85
C GLY A 79 -15.37 -4.84 -2.25
N GLY A 80 -14.34 -5.08 -3.05
CA GLY A 80 -14.13 -4.50 -4.38
C GLY A 80 -13.60 -3.07 -4.35
N GLY A 81 -13.63 -2.38 -5.49
CA GLY A 81 -13.38 -0.95 -5.60
C GLY A 81 -11.98 -0.48 -5.16
N ILE A 82 -11.91 0.76 -4.67
CA ILE A 82 -10.66 1.49 -4.36
C ILE A 82 -10.61 1.93 -2.90
N LYS A 83 -9.49 1.63 -2.25
CA LYS A 83 -9.11 2.11 -0.92
C LYS A 83 -8.08 3.24 -1.09
N THR A 84 -8.49 4.47 -0.83
CA THR A 84 -7.67 5.66 -1.11
C THR A 84 -6.80 6.00 0.09
N VAL A 85 -5.49 6.07 -0.11
CA VAL A 85 -4.54 6.53 0.90
C VAL A 85 -4.68 8.03 1.11
N MET A 86 -5.03 8.45 2.32
CA MET A 86 -5.33 9.86 2.63
C MET A 86 -4.19 10.60 3.32
N GLY A 87 -3.24 9.91 3.97
CA GLY A 87 -2.18 10.56 4.74
C GLY A 87 -0.78 10.07 4.44
N THR A 88 0.20 10.79 4.96
CA THR A 88 1.62 10.72 4.57
C THR A 88 2.40 9.57 5.18
N VAL A 89 1.85 8.85 6.17
CA VAL A 89 2.57 7.83 6.95
C VAL A 89 1.88 6.45 6.90
N THR A 90 1.17 6.19 5.81
CA THR A 90 0.41 4.94 5.65
C THR A 90 1.38 3.77 5.42
N SER A 91 1.37 2.77 6.31
CA SER A 91 2.35 1.68 6.28
C SER A 91 1.80 0.35 6.81
N ALA A 92 2.38 -0.77 6.42
CA ALA A 92 2.10 -2.09 6.99
C ALA A 92 3.37 -2.74 7.54
N THR A 93 3.26 -3.40 8.70
CA THR A 93 4.37 -4.11 9.35
C THR A 93 4.44 -5.59 9.01
N ASN A 94 3.29 -6.26 8.80
CA ASN A 94 3.24 -7.70 8.59
C ASN A 94 2.71 -8.12 7.22
N ASP A 95 1.48 -7.75 6.85
CA ASP A 95 0.91 -8.18 5.56
C ASP A 95 -0.16 -7.21 5.05
N VAL A 96 -0.16 -7.01 3.73
CA VAL A 96 -1.27 -6.44 2.99
C VAL A 96 -1.90 -7.55 2.15
N LEU A 97 -3.05 -8.03 2.60
CA LEU A 97 -3.80 -9.08 1.93
C LEU A 97 -4.84 -8.47 0.98
N PHE A 98 -4.68 -8.68 -0.31
CA PHE A 98 -5.65 -8.34 -1.34
C PHE A 98 -6.61 -9.52 -1.57
N ILE A 99 -7.87 -9.36 -1.17
CA ILE A 99 -8.94 -10.35 -1.38
C ILE A 99 -9.78 -9.96 -2.60
N ASN A 100 -10.21 -8.71 -2.65
CA ASN A 100 -10.97 -8.13 -3.76
C ASN A 100 -10.95 -6.61 -3.63
N GLY A 101 -9.99 -5.92 -4.26
CA GLY A 101 -9.94 -4.45 -4.23
C GLY A 101 -8.53 -3.90 -4.39
N HIS A 102 -8.42 -2.58 -4.50
CA HIS A 102 -7.17 -1.93 -4.84
C HIS A 102 -6.84 -0.84 -3.84
N ILE A 103 -5.55 -0.55 -3.62
CA ILE A 103 -5.12 0.59 -2.80
C ILE A 103 -4.64 1.70 -3.72
N GLN A 104 -5.33 2.84 -3.78
CA GLN A 104 -4.90 3.98 -4.59
C GLN A 104 -4.03 4.94 -3.78
N LEU A 105 -2.81 5.16 -4.27
CA LEU A 105 -1.79 5.96 -3.57
C LEU A 105 -1.91 7.46 -3.85
N GLY A 106 -2.31 7.84 -5.06
CA GLY A 106 -2.23 9.23 -5.51
C GLY A 106 -0.78 9.73 -5.40
N ASN A 107 -0.56 10.87 -4.73
CA ASN A 107 0.78 11.45 -4.57
C ASN A 107 1.48 11.04 -3.26
N ARG A 108 1.09 9.91 -2.68
CA ARG A 108 1.59 9.43 -1.39
C ARG A 108 2.32 8.11 -1.56
N ASN A 109 3.18 7.79 -0.61
CA ASN A 109 3.81 6.47 -0.56
C ASN A 109 3.07 5.56 0.42
N PHE A 110 3.05 4.27 0.11
CA PHE A 110 2.67 3.23 1.07
C PHE A 110 3.92 2.48 1.50
N ARG A 111 4.26 2.51 2.78
CA ARG A 111 5.48 1.87 3.29
C ARG A 111 5.21 0.43 3.72
N LEU A 112 6.02 -0.49 3.24
CA LEU A 112 6.06 -1.89 3.67
C LEU A 112 7.34 -2.10 4.47
N TRP A 113 7.21 -2.38 5.76
CA TRP A 113 8.37 -2.67 6.61
C TRP A 113 9.05 -3.98 6.21
N ASN A 114 10.22 -4.28 6.81
CA ASN A 114 11.05 -5.43 6.44
C ASN A 114 10.25 -6.74 6.34
N LEU A 115 9.47 -7.05 7.37
CA LEU A 115 8.66 -8.28 7.44
C LEU A 115 7.35 -8.21 6.64
N ALA A 116 6.98 -7.04 6.13
CA ALA A 116 5.71 -6.84 5.47
C ALA A 116 5.65 -7.54 4.11
N THR A 117 4.64 -8.38 3.89
CA THR A 117 4.37 -9.02 2.61
C THR A 117 3.15 -8.41 1.92
N THR A 118 2.98 -8.73 0.64
CA THR A 118 1.76 -8.47 -0.12
C THR A 118 1.21 -9.80 -0.63
N THR A 119 0.02 -10.17 -0.16
CA THR A 119 -0.59 -11.47 -0.48
C THR A 119 -1.81 -11.29 -1.37
N GLY A 120 -2.08 -12.24 -2.26
CA GLY A 120 -3.25 -12.25 -3.14
C GLY A 120 -3.07 -11.48 -4.45
N ALA A 121 -2.25 -10.42 -4.46
CA ALA A 121 -2.13 -9.54 -5.63
C ALA A 121 -1.70 -10.26 -6.92
N ALA A 122 -0.75 -11.20 -6.83
CA ALA A 122 -0.33 -12.04 -7.95
C ALA A 122 -1.47 -12.86 -8.60
N ASN A 123 -2.59 -13.07 -7.91
CA ASN A 123 -3.77 -13.75 -8.42
C ASN A 123 -4.78 -12.80 -9.08
N GLY A 124 -4.44 -11.52 -9.25
CA GLY A 124 -5.31 -10.50 -9.84
C GLY A 124 -6.45 -10.03 -8.92
N THR A 125 -6.40 -10.34 -7.62
CA THR A 125 -7.42 -9.96 -6.65
C THR A 125 -7.31 -8.51 -6.17
N GLY A 126 -6.20 -7.85 -6.46
CA GLY A 126 -5.93 -6.48 -6.07
C GLY A 126 -4.47 -6.09 -6.23
N TRP A 127 -4.17 -4.80 -6.20
CA TRP A 127 -2.81 -4.28 -6.22
C TRP A 127 -2.79 -2.81 -5.77
N PHE A 128 -1.59 -2.25 -5.62
CA PHE A 128 -1.42 -0.82 -5.41
C PHE A 128 -1.57 -0.06 -6.74
N VAL A 129 -2.50 0.89 -6.78
CA VAL A 129 -2.70 1.79 -7.93
C VAL A 129 -1.83 3.03 -7.72
N THR A 130 -0.78 3.13 -8.54
CA THR A 130 0.21 4.22 -8.53
C THR A 130 -0.04 5.22 -9.64
N ASN A 131 0.64 6.36 -9.54
CA ASN A 131 0.73 7.37 -10.60
C ASN A 131 2.21 7.79 -10.77
N ALA A 132 2.48 8.94 -11.40
CA ALA A 132 3.83 9.44 -11.60
C ALA A 132 4.55 9.93 -10.30
N PHE A 133 3.85 9.97 -9.15
CA PHE A 133 4.34 10.59 -7.91
C PHE A 133 4.38 9.63 -6.73
N GLY A 134 3.27 8.98 -6.39
CA GLY A 134 3.17 8.06 -5.25
C GLY A 134 3.55 6.62 -5.61
N GLY A 135 4.24 5.93 -4.70
CA GLY A 135 4.71 4.56 -4.91
C GLY A 135 4.71 3.67 -3.68
N VAL A 136 5.03 2.40 -3.90
CA VAL A 136 5.20 1.41 -2.84
C VAL A 136 6.64 1.45 -2.39
N TYR A 137 6.84 1.73 -1.10
CA TYR A 137 8.15 1.89 -0.50
C TYR A 137 8.48 0.68 0.39
N LYS A 138 9.33 -0.22 -0.09
CA LYS A 138 9.69 -1.45 0.59
C LYS A 138 11.03 -1.31 1.32
N ILE A 139 11.04 -1.67 2.60
CA ILE A 139 12.23 -1.64 3.45
C ILE A 139 13.01 -2.95 3.36
N GLY A 140 14.34 -2.85 3.23
CA GLY A 140 15.26 -3.95 3.53
C GLY A 140 15.46 -5.01 2.45
N VAL A 141 15.29 -4.65 1.17
CA VAL A 141 15.55 -5.54 0.05
C VAL A 141 17.06 -5.70 -0.15
N GLY A 142 17.52 -6.93 -0.37
CA GLY A 142 18.93 -7.32 -0.31
C GLY A 142 19.39 -7.75 1.08
N SER A 143 18.46 -8.02 1.99
CA SER A 143 18.78 -8.73 3.24
C SER A 143 18.86 -10.24 2.99
N SER A 144 19.48 -10.98 3.91
CA SER A 144 19.64 -12.45 3.79
C SER A 144 18.32 -13.21 3.61
N ASN A 145 17.21 -12.62 4.04
CA ASN A 145 15.88 -13.23 4.00
C ASN A 145 14.99 -12.64 2.88
N MET A 146 15.48 -11.64 2.13
CA MET A 146 14.73 -10.94 1.08
C MET A 146 15.70 -10.34 0.06
N LEU A 147 16.32 -11.20 -0.75
CA LEU A 147 17.15 -10.77 -1.88
C LEU A 147 16.30 -10.21 -3.03
N THR A 148 15.07 -10.71 -3.14
CA THR A 148 14.12 -10.33 -4.19
C THR A 148 12.81 -9.89 -3.57
N TYR A 149 12.17 -8.87 -4.16
CA TYR A 149 10.84 -8.44 -3.80
C TYR A 149 10.00 -8.15 -5.04
N ASP A 150 8.73 -8.59 -4.99
CA ASP A 150 7.74 -8.34 -6.03
C ASP A 150 6.86 -7.15 -5.68
N PHE A 151 7.00 -6.07 -6.45
CA PHE A 151 6.19 -4.88 -6.35
C PHE A 151 4.89 -5.06 -7.14
N GLU A 152 3.81 -5.27 -6.39
CA GLU A 152 2.47 -5.49 -6.91
C GLU A 152 1.75 -4.16 -7.16
N VAL A 153 2.11 -3.52 -8.26
CA VAL A 153 1.61 -2.19 -8.63
C VAL A 153 0.80 -2.20 -9.92
N GLY A 154 0.16 -1.08 -10.24
CA GLY A 154 -0.59 -0.90 -11.46
C GLY A 154 -1.02 0.54 -11.63
N THR A 155 -1.43 0.92 -12.83
CA THR A 155 -1.84 2.32 -13.10
C THR A 155 -3.35 2.56 -12.98
N SER A 156 -4.12 1.47 -12.89
CA SER A 156 -5.58 1.48 -12.73
C SER A 156 -6.03 0.17 -12.09
N THR A 157 -7.31 0.06 -11.75
CA THR A 157 -7.94 -1.19 -11.27
C THR A 157 -8.11 -2.27 -12.35
N THR A 158 -7.62 -2.00 -13.56
CA THR A 158 -7.68 -2.91 -14.71
C THR A 158 -6.33 -3.11 -15.40
N SER A 159 -5.27 -2.46 -14.91
CA SER A 159 -3.92 -2.56 -15.45
C SER A 159 -2.95 -2.82 -14.32
N PHE A 160 -2.75 -4.11 -14.08
CA PHE A 160 -1.72 -4.63 -13.19
C PHE A 160 -0.38 -4.69 -13.92
N ASN A 161 0.67 -4.20 -13.28
CA ASN A 161 2.02 -4.16 -13.80
C ASN A 161 2.92 -4.58 -12.65
N ARG A 162 3.43 -5.81 -12.64
CA ARG A 162 4.32 -6.31 -11.60
C ARG A 162 5.77 -6.00 -11.97
N LEU A 163 6.56 -5.58 -10.99
CA LEU A 163 8.00 -5.46 -11.10
C LEU A 163 8.66 -6.28 -10.01
N MET A 164 9.55 -7.17 -10.42
CA MET A 164 10.45 -7.86 -9.51
C MET A 164 11.74 -7.06 -9.41
N VAL A 165 12.22 -6.84 -8.19
CA VAL A 165 13.50 -6.20 -7.89
C VAL A 165 14.37 -7.22 -7.18
N THR A 166 15.58 -7.43 -7.67
CA THR A 166 16.61 -8.23 -6.98
C THR A 166 17.78 -7.32 -6.56
N ASN A 167 18.22 -7.46 -5.31
CA ASN A 167 19.41 -6.81 -4.79
C ASN A 167 20.28 -7.86 -4.10
N ASP A 168 21.44 -8.16 -4.66
CA ASP A 168 22.45 -9.06 -4.07
C ASP A 168 23.61 -8.28 -3.39
N GLY A 169 23.50 -6.94 -3.35
CA GLY A 169 24.45 -6.03 -2.71
C GLY A 169 24.10 -5.73 -1.25
N THR A 170 24.34 -4.49 -0.83
CA THR A 170 23.98 -4.05 0.54
C THR A 170 22.47 -3.89 0.64
N THR A 171 21.88 -4.36 1.74
CA THR A 171 20.46 -4.17 2.04
C THR A 171 20.06 -2.70 1.92
N ASP A 172 19.00 -2.41 1.17
CA ASP A 172 18.50 -1.06 0.93
C ASP A 172 16.96 -1.00 0.87
N ASN A 173 16.41 0.21 0.76
CA ASN A 173 14.99 0.48 0.61
C ASN A 173 14.70 0.95 -0.81
N TYR A 174 13.55 0.54 -1.33
CA TYR A 174 13.15 0.87 -2.70
C TYR A 174 11.76 1.48 -2.75
N ASN A 175 11.62 2.60 -3.45
CA ASN A 175 10.33 3.13 -3.88
C ASN A 175 10.08 2.73 -5.33
N VAL A 176 9.00 2.00 -5.58
CA VAL A 176 8.57 1.61 -6.92
C VAL A 176 7.20 2.19 -7.23
N ARG A 177 7.09 2.78 -8.42
CA ARG A 177 5.81 3.17 -9.01
C ARG A 177 5.81 2.96 -10.51
N VAL A 178 4.62 2.71 -11.06
CA VAL A 178 4.37 2.68 -12.49
C VAL A 178 3.45 3.84 -12.86
N ALA A 179 3.79 4.54 -13.94
CA ALA A 179 2.94 5.59 -14.49
C ALA A 179 2.25 5.12 -15.78
N PRO A 180 1.10 5.73 -16.13
CA PRO A 180 0.61 5.72 -17.48
C PRO A 180 1.71 6.10 -18.48
N PRO A 181 1.61 5.64 -19.72
CA PRO A 181 2.57 6.01 -20.72
C PRO A 181 2.68 7.52 -20.79
N PHE A 182 3.92 8.01 -20.71
CA PHE A 182 4.22 9.35 -21.16
C PHE A 182 4.06 9.36 -22.68
N ASP A 183 3.19 10.23 -23.16
CA ASP A 183 3.22 10.61 -24.57
C ASP A 183 4.53 11.37 -24.79
N PHE A 184 5.55 10.70 -25.32
CA PHE A 184 6.81 11.33 -25.73
C PHE A 184 6.61 12.05 -27.08
N ASP A 185 5.53 12.81 -27.22
CA ASP A 185 5.26 13.56 -28.45
C ASP A 185 5.97 14.92 -28.38
N SER A 186 7.19 14.95 -28.95
CA SER A 186 7.56 16.04 -29.85
C SER A 186 8.82 15.80 -30.71
N ASP A 187 9.66 14.77 -30.51
CA ASP A 187 10.94 14.68 -31.25
C ASP A 187 11.46 13.28 -31.65
N TYR A 188 10.72 12.18 -31.44
CA TYR A 188 11.15 10.84 -31.89
C TYR A 188 10.00 10.04 -32.52
N PRO A 189 10.24 9.27 -33.60
CA PRO A 189 9.16 8.60 -34.33
C PRO A 189 8.64 7.43 -33.50
N CYS A 190 7.46 7.56 -32.92
CA CYS A 190 6.66 6.41 -32.50
C CYS A 190 5.58 6.18 -33.55
N ASP A 191 5.86 5.29 -34.50
CA ASP A 191 4.78 4.56 -35.17
C ASP A 191 3.92 3.92 -34.06
N ALA A 192 2.60 3.96 -34.23
CA ALA A 192 1.67 3.40 -33.26
C ALA A 192 2.09 1.97 -32.86
N LEU A 193 2.51 1.79 -31.61
CA LEU A 193 2.85 0.47 -31.07
C LEU A 193 1.59 -0.40 -31.12
N THR A 194 1.60 -1.41 -31.99
CA THR A 194 0.47 -2.31 -32.22
C THR A 194 0.25 -3.31 -31.08
N ASP A 195 1.18 -3.37 -30.12
CA ASP A 195 1.07 -4.16 -28.90
C ASP A 195 1.05 -3.24 -27.67
N THR A 196 -0.13 -3.12 -27.06
CA THR A 196 -0.41 -2.24 -25.92
C THR A 196 -0.27 -2.93 -24.57
N ALA A 197 0.08 -4.23 -24.55
CA ALA A 197 0.04 -5.03 -23.34
C ALA A 197 1.30 -4.91 -22.46
N ALA A 198 2.45 -4.49 -23.02
CA ALA A 198 3.71 -4.45 -22.25
C ALA A 198 4.62 -3.23 -22.52
N VAL A 199 4.39 -2.45 -23.58
CA VAL A 199 5.39 -1.48 -24.09
C VAL A 199 5.07 -0.02 -23.75
N ASN A 200 3.96 0.24 -23.04
CA ASN A 200 3.45 1.60 -22.86
C ASN A 200 3.34 2.00 -21.39
N ARG A 201 4.37 1.74 -20.59
CA ARG A 201 4.42 2.12 -19.17
C ARG A 201 5.82 2.54 -18.78
N THR A 202 5.90 3.52 -17.89
CA THR A 202 7.18 4.00 -17.34
C THR A 202 7.29 3.57 -15.88
N TRP A 203 8.36 2.85 -15.58
CA TRP A 203 8.73 2.44 -14.23
C TRP A 203 9.67 3.45 -13.60
N TYR A 204 9.40 3.80 -12.36
CA TYR A 204 10.31 4.60 -11.53
C TYR A 204 10.73 3.76 -10.34
N ILE A 205 12.03 3.55 -10.22
CA ILE A 205 12.66 2.81 -9.13
C ILE A 205 13.64 3.78 -8.48
N ASN A 206 13.45 4.04 -7.18
CA ASN A 206 14.33 4.91 -6.41
C ASN A 206 14.88 4.12 -5.22
N GLU A 207 16.21 4.05 -5.11
CA GLU A 207 16.93 3.55 -3.95
C GLU A 207 17.21 4.71 -2.96
N ASP A 208 17.26 4.41 -1.66
CA ASP A 208 17.61 5.42 -0.65
C ASP A 208 19.12 5.73 -0.64
N VAL A 209 19.96 4.70 -0.80
CA VAL A 209 21.41 4.83 -0.74
C VAL A 209 22.02 4.55 -2.10
N ALA A 210 22.35 5.64 -2.80
CA ALA A 210 23.00 5.55 -4.11
C ALA A 210 24.27 4.68 -4.07
N LEU A 211 24.43 3.82 -5.09
CA LEU A 211 25.64 3.03 -5.35
C LEU A 211 25.93 1.89 -4.34
N GLY A 212 25.05 1.65 -3.36
CA GLY A 212 25.20 0.55 -2.40
C GLY A 212 24.62 -0.78 -2.88
N SER A 213 23.73 -0.72 -3.86
CA SER A 213 22.97 -1.86 -4.37
C SER A 213 23.52 -2.39 -5.69
N ASN A 214 23.28 -3.68 -5.95
CA ASN A 214 23.49 -4.29 -7.26
C ASN A 214 22.11 -4.73 -7.78
N LEU A 215 21.35 -3.71 -8.17
CA LEU A 215 19.95 -3.82 -8.57
C LEU A 215 19.82 -4.47 -9.95
N THR A 216 19.04 -5.55 -10.02
CA THR A 216 18.58 -6.15 -11.28
C THR A 216 17.06 -6.24 -11.32
#